data_AF-A0A653TL74-F1
#
_entry.id   AF-A0A653TL74-F1
#
_cell.length_a   1.000
_cell.length_b   1.000
_cell.length_c   1.000
_cell.angle_alpha   90.00
_cell.angle_beta   90.00
_cell.angle_gamma   90.00
#
_symmetry.space_group_name_H-M   'P 1'
#
loop_
_entity.id
_entity.type
_entity.pdbx_description
1 polymer ?
#
loop_
_entity_poly.entity_id
_entity_poly.type
_entity_poly.pdbx_seq_one_letter_code
_entity_poly.pdbx_strand_id
1 'polypeptide(L)'
;MKHASSTLLKLAGTVAAVMALLAGCHDKQRNDASVPASASAPAAAPSAALPSQADRMKQERNSLLDSISGVWKPATGAGLTVISASGNDIQIAQGDTLLPAALGDVDVDNSTVNVKIFWKSGKQEVRTITPTKCGECDGTGAITITAADGTQRDYSFIRKVSQDDLNRIGALSTQVAPLAPAADQPQPNATSDRGIVDMYLGGIDMNMRSCPGSTCAALLIVPKDSKVSVDTSTMRNVTESSGTNTPWVRVTYEGAYCMPEELDQQTGCTPSHGTEAPVTGWMNYTRLMSAPRPQQ
;
A
#
# COMPACT_ATOMS: atom_id res chain seq x y z
N MET A 1 -53.71 -27.45 11.34
CA MET A 1 -53.53 -28.92 11.25
C MET A 1 -52.03 -29.17 11.09
N LYS A 2 -51.37 -29.69 12.14
CA LYS A 2 -50.65 -31.00 12.15
C LYS A 2 -49.54 -31.07 11.08
N HIS A 3 -48.24 -31.20 11.37
CA HIS A 3 -47.58 -32.06 12.35
C HIS A 3 -46.21 -31.51 12.80
N ALA A 4 -45.85 -31.84 14.04
CA ALA A 4 -44.52 -31.83 14.61
C ALA A 4 -43.68 -33.02 14.11
N SER A 5 -42.35 -32.93 14.18
CA SER A 5 -41.53 -33.97 14.82
C SER A 5 -40.07 -33.56 15.00
N SER A 6 -39.64 -33.74 16.24
CA SER A 6 -38.30 -33.71 16.82
C SER A 6 -37.52 -35.00 16.58
N THR A 7 -36.18 -34.93 16.50
CA THR A 7 -35.32 -36.07 16.88
C THR A 7 -34.01 -35.62 17.52
N LEU A 8 -33.76 -36.18 18.70
CA LEU A 8 -32.59 -36.11 19.59
C LEU A 8 -31.60 -37.27 19.30
N LEU A 9 -30.45 -37.23 19.99
CA LEU A 9 -29.44 -38.30 20.24
C LEU A 9 -28.34 -38.46 19.16
N LYS A 10 -27.04 -38.64 19.45
CA LYS A 10 -26.36 -39.23 20.63
C LYS A 10 -24.84 -38.93 20.64
N LEU A 11 -24.25 -39.00 21.85
CA LEU A 11 -22.82 -38.96 22.21
C LEU A 11 -21.95 -40.07 21.56
N ALA A 12 -20.66 -39.77 21.36
CA ALA A 12 -19.45 -40.53 21.80
C ALA A 12 -18.20 -39.74 21.32
N GLY A 13 -17.11 -39.50 22.04
CA GLY A 13 -16.59 -40.07 23.28
C GLY A 13 -15.32 -40.88 23.02
N THR A 14 -14.15 -40.24 22.92
CA THR A 14 -12.86 -40.89 23.23
C THR A 14 -11.75 -39.88 23.56
N VAL A 15 -11.33 -39.91 24.82
CA VAL A 15 -10.10 -39.33 25.36
C VAL A 15 -9.03 -40.42 25.29
N ALA A 16 -7.81 -40.09 24.84
CA ALA A 16 -6.63 -40.88 25.14
C ALA A 16 -5.46 -39.92 25.44
N ALA A 17 -4.93 -40.07 26.65
CA ALA A 17 -3.79 -39.36 27.19
C ALA A 17 -2.67 -40.36 27.53
N VAL A 18 -1.48 -39.80 27.83
CA VAL A 18 -0.33 -40.40 28.54
C VAL A 18 0.51 -41.35 27.64
N MET A 19 1.85 -41.27 27.54
CA MET A 19 2.89 -41.19 28.56
C MET A 19 4.20 -40.59 28.03
N ALA A 20 4.83 -39.79 28.90
CA ALA A 20 6.25 -39.47 28.88
C ALA A 20 7.09 -40.65 29.42
N LEU A 21 8.28 -40.86 28.87
CA LEU A 21 9.32 -41.68 29.49
C LEU A 21 10.59 -40.85 29.65
N LEU A 22 10.86 -40.49 30.90
CA LEU A 22 12.16 -40.05 31.43
C LEU A 22 12.85 -41.27 32.07
N ALA A 23 14.06 -41.55 31.64
CA ALA A 23 15.08 -42.33 32.36
C ALA A 23 16.44 -41.82 31.83
N GLY A 24 17.49 -41.53 32.58
CA GLY A 24 17.89 -41.91 33.93
C GLY A 24 19.40 -42.18 33.87
N CYS A 25 20.21 -41.39 34.60
CA CYS A 25 21.69 -41.41 34.60
C CYS A 25 22.30 -42.54 35.47
N HIS A 26 23.46 -43.10 35.07
CA HIS A 26 24.75 -43.21 35.83
C HIS A 26 25.66 -44.41 35.43
N ASP A 27 26.80 -44.08 34.78
CA ASP A 27 28.19 -44.12 35.29
C ASP A 27 29.08 -45.40 35.42
N LYS A 28 30.38 -45.18 35.08
CA LYS A 28 31.66 -45.96 35.23
C LYS A 28 31.89 -47.20 34.35
N GLN A 29 33.07 -47.45 33.74
CA GLN A 29 34.46 -47.25 34.19
C GLN A 29 35.52 -47.33 33.05
N ARG A 30 36.67 -46.66 33.27
CA ARG A 30 37.93 -46.48 32.50
C ARG A 30 38.54 -47.67 31.71
N ASN A 31 39.24 -47.37 30.60
CA ASN A 31 40.69 -47.63 30.46
C ASN A 31 41.37 -46.85 29.31
N ASP A 32 42.64 -46.54 29.54
CA ASP A 32 43.55 -45.64 28.81
C ASP A 32 43.92 -46.06 27.39
N ALA A 33 44.02 -45.09 26.47
CA ALA A 33 45.05 -45.03 25.43
C ALA A 33 45.13 -43.61 24.83
N SER A 34 46.30 -43.00 24.97
CA SER A 34 46.74 -41.72 24.41
C SER A 34 46.85 -41.70 22.88
N VAL A 35 46.55 -40.55 22.24
CA VAL A 35 47.29 -39.85 21.14
C VAL A 35 46.41 -38.70 20.58
N PRO A 36 46.98 -37.57 20.10
CA PRO A 36 46.36 -36.25 20.12
C PRO A 36 45.82 -35.80 18.76
N ALA A 37 44.78 -34.96 18.75
CA ALA A 37 44.55 -33.94 17.72
C ALA A 37 43.41 -33.01 18.13
N SER A 38 43.70 -31.72 18.19
CA SER A 38 42.71 -30.65 18.26
C SER A 38 41.72 -30.77 17.10
N ALA A 39 40.50 -31.19 17.41
CA ALA A 39 39.34 -30.97 16.56
C ALA A 39 38.51 -29.86 17.21
N SER A 40 38.53 -28.68 16.59
CA SER A 40 37.69 -27.54 16.93
C SER A 40 36.24 -28.00 17.04
N ALA A 41 35.63 -27.78 18.20
CA ALA A 41 34.19 -27.94 18.37
C ALA A 41 33.48 -27.11 17.27
N PRO A 42 32.48 -27.67 16.58
CA PRO A 42 31.68 -26.86 15.67
C PRO A 42 31.06 -25.72 16.47
N ALA A 43 31.32 -24.49 16.03
CA ALA A 43 30.69 -23.30 16.58
C ALA A 43 29.18 -23.55 16.67
N ALA A 44 28.61 -23.36 17.86
CA ALA A 44 27.18 -23.41 18.05
C ALA A 44 26.53 -22.54 16.97
N ALA A 45 25.71 -23.16 16.11
CA ALA A 45 24.91 -22.43 15.16
C ALA A 45 24.13 -21.36 15.96
N PRO A 46 24.07 -20.11 15.50
CA PRO A 46 23.31 -19.08 16.19
C PRO A 46 21.88 -19.59 16.35
N SER A 47 21.47 -19.82 17.59
CA SER A 47 20.10 -20.19 17.89
C SER A 47 19.23 -19.08 17.33
N ALA A 48 18.47 -19.38 16.28
CA ALA A 48 17.51 -18.44 15.73
C ALA A 48 16.62 -17.98 16.89
N ALA A 49 16.76 -16.71 17.27
CA ALA A 49 16.00 -16.15 18.36
C ALA A 49 14.51 -16.34 18.06
N LEU A 50 13.79 -16.99 18.97
CA LEU A 50 12.34 -17.16 18.83
C LEU A 50 11.68 -15.78 18.71
N PRO A 51 10.71 -15.60 17.79
CA PRO A 51 10.03 -14.33 17.60
C PRO A 51 9.36 -13.88 18.90
N SER A 52 9.47 -12.58 19.20
CA SER A 52 8.88 -11.98 20.39
C SER A 52 7.36 -12.08 20.37
N GLN A 53 6.70 -11.94 21.53
CA GLN A 53 5.23 -11.96 21.59
C GLN A 53 4.62 -10.85 20.72
N ALA A 54 5.25 -9.68 20.65
CA ALA A 54 4.81 -8.57 19.80
C ALA A 54 4.89 -8.92 18.30
N ASP A 55 5.96 -9.61 17.89
CA ASP A 55 6.10 -10.05 16.50
C ASP A 55 5.04 -11.09 16.11
N ARG A 56 4.72 -12.01 17.04
CA ARG A 56 3.65 -13.00 16.83
C ARG A 56 2.28 -12.33 16.69
N MET A 57 1.93 -11.43 17.60
CA MET A 57 0.65 -10.69 17.52
C MET A 57 0.55 -9.87 16.23
N LYS A 58 1.66 -9.23 15.80
CA LYS A 58 1.70 -8.51 14.52
C LYS A 58 1.53 -9.45 13.33
N GLN A 59 2.15 -10.63 13.36
CA GLN A 59 2.05 -11.63 12.30
C GLN A 59 0.63 -12.19 12.20
N GLU A 60 0.00 -12.53 13.33
CA GLU A 60 -1.37 -13.04 13.39
C GLU A 60 -2.38 -12.00 12.91
N ARG A 61 -2.21 -10.75 13.35
CA ARG A 61 -2.99 -9.61 12.85
C ARG A 61 -2.87 -9.46 11.34
N ASN A 62 -1.65 -9.50 10.80
CA ASN A 62 -1.41 -9.38 9.36
C ASN A 62 -1.98 -10.58 8.60
N SER A 63 -1.92 -11.78 9.18
CA SER A 63 -2.53 -12.98 8.59
C SER A 63 -4.04 -12.87 8.52
N LEU A 64 -4.69 -12.28 9.53
CA LEU A 64 -6.13 -12.04 9.51
C LEU A 64 -6.52 -11.01 8.45
N LEU A 65 -5.76 -9.90 8.34
CA LEU A 65 -5.96 -8.91 7.26
C LEU A 65 -5.75 -9.51 5.86
N ASP A 66 -4.76 -10.38 5.67
CA ASP A 66 -4.56 -11.08 4.41
C ASP A 66 -5.72 -12.05 4.11
N SER A 67 -6.29 -12.69 5.13
CA SER A 67 -7.39 -13.64 4.95
C SER A 67 -8.68 -12.99 4.43
N ILE A 68 -8.94 -11.73 4.80
CA ILE A 68 -10.09 -10.96 4.29
C ILE A 68 -9.76 -10.19 3.00
N SER A 69 -8.47 -10.10 2.63
CA SER A 69 -8.03 -9.42 1.42
C SER A 69 -8.23 -10.31 0.19
N GLY A 70 -8.97 -9.81 -0.78
CA GLY A 70 -9.34 -10.58 -1.96
C GLY A 70 -10.35 -9.88 -2.85
N VAL A 71 -10.64 -10.56 -3.96
CA VAL A 71 -11.79 -10.29 -4.82
C VAL A 71 -12.88 -11.28 -4.44
N TRP A 72 -14.03 -10.74 -4.08
CA TRP A 72 -15.13 -11.44 -3.44
C TRP A 72 -16.41 -11.30 -4.26
N LYS A 73 -17.16 -12.38 -4.43
CA LYS A 73 -18.47 -12.35 -5.08
C LYS A 73 -19.56 -12.48 -4.00
N PRO A 74 -20.54 -11.57 -3.92
CA PRO A 74 -21.63 -11.72 -2.97
C PRO A 74 -22.52 -12.91 -3.35
N ALA A 75 -23.02 -13.63 -2.35
CA ALA A 75 -23.96 -14.74 -2.54
C ALA A 75 -25.27 -14.27 -3.18
N THR A 76 -25.70 -13.05 -2.85
CA THR A 76 -26.89 -12.40 -3.41
C THR A 76 -26.55 -11.03 -4.00
N GLY A 77 -27.03 -10.76 -5.22
CA GLY A 77 -26.77 -9.52 -5.94
C GLY A 77 -25.77 -9.70 -7.08
N ALA A 78 -25.36 -8.59 -7.69
CA ALA A 78 -24.42 -8.56 -8.81
C ALA A 78 -23.15 -7.78 -8.44
N GLY A 79 -22.09 -8.01 -9.22
CA GLY A 79 -20.80 -7.32 -9.08
C GLY A 79 -19.80 -8.06 -8.19
N LEU A 80 -18.62 -7.48 -8.08
CA LEU A 80 -17.51 -7.97 -7.27
C LEU A 80 -17.18 -6.95 -6.19
N THR A 81 -16.75 -7.43 -5.03
CA THR A 81 -16.20 -6.60 -3.96
C THR A 81 -14.71 -6.88 -3.88
N VAL A 82 -13.87 -5.85 -4.00
CA VAL A 82 -12.44 -5.97 -3.78
C VAL A 82 -12.11 -5.36 -2.43
N ILE A 83 -11.40 -6.12 -1.59
CA ILE A 83 -10.91 -5.69 -0.28
C ILE A 83 -9.40 -5.86 -0.30
N SER A 84 -8.67 -4.78 -0.05
CA SER A 84 -7.23 -4.81 0.22
C SER A 84 -6.99 -4.21 1.59
N ALA A 85 -6.54 -5.01 2.54
CA ALA A 85 -6.24 -4.59 3.89
C ALA A 85 -4.79 -4.95 4.25
N SER A 86 -4.01 -3.99 4.69
CA SER A 86 -2.62 -4.22 5.08
C SER A 86 -2.16 -3.15 6.07
N GLY A 87 -1.29 -3.51 7.03
CA GLY A 87 -0.84 -2.55 8.02
C GLY A 87 -2.02 -1.90 8.73
N ASN A 88 -2.16 -0.58 8.65
CA ASN A 88 -3.27 0.16 9.24
C ASN A 88 -4.29 0.67 8.20
N ASP A 89 -4.16 0.23 6.95
CA ASP A 89 -4.92 0.74 5.83
C ASP A 89 -5.88 -0.31 5.29
N ILE A 90 -6.99 0.16 4.73
CA ILE A 90 -7.94 -0.66 4.00
C ILE A 90 -8.52 0.12 2.81
N GLN A 91 -8.67 -0.58 1.69
CA GLN A 91 -9.37 -0.10 0.51
C GLN A 91 -10.46 -1.08 0.14
N ILE A 92 -11.67 -0.57 -0.10
CA ILE A 92 -12.82 -1.38 -0.47
C ILE A 92 -13.45 -0.78 -1.73
N ALA A 93 -13.61 -1.60 -2.76
CA ALA A 93 -14.36 -1.25 -3.96
C ALA A 93 -15.49 -2.25 -4.22
N GLN A 94 -16.64 -1.77 -4.66
CA GLN A 94 -17.77 -2.58 -5.10
C GLN A 94 -18.08 -2.25 -6.57
N GLY A 95 -17.84 -3.20 -7.47
CA GLY A 95 -17.77 -2.93 -8.90
C GLY A 95 -16.75 -1.83 -9.19
N ASP A 96 -17.21 -0.77 -9.87
CA ASP A 96 -16.41 0.42 -10.19
C ASP A 96 -16.62 1.57 -9.20
N THR A 97 -17.12 1.27 -7.99
CA THR A 97 -17.32 2.28 -6.95
C THR A 97 -16.39 2.03 -5.78
N LEU A 98 -15.51 3.00 -5.49
CA LEU A 98 -14.77 3.00 -4.25
C LEU A 98 -15.70 3.34 -3.08
N LEU A 99 -15.60 2.54 -2.01
CA LEU A 99 -16.19 2.86 -0.72
C LEU A 99 -15.12 3.55 0.14
N PRO A 100 -15.33 4.81 0.56
CA PRO A 100 -14.45 5.45 1.52
C PRO A 100 -14.53 4.67 2.83
N ALA A 101 -13.42 4.06 3.23
CA ALA A 101 -13.35 3.19 4.38
C ALA A 101 -12.10 3.48 5.22
N ALA A 102 -12.20 3.27 6.52
CA ALA A 102 -11.05 3.23 7.43
C ALA A 102 -11.02 1.89 8.16
N LEU A 103 -9.82 1.39 8.40
CA LEU A 103 -9.64 0.18 9.20
C LEU A 103 -9.93 0.51 10.67
N GLY A 104 -10.77 -0.30 11.29
CA GLY A 104 -11.03 -0.27 12.73
C GLY A 104 -10.26 -1.36 13.45
N ASP A 105 -10.87 -1.89 14.49
CA ASP A 105 -10.25 -2.93 15.31
C ASP A 105 -10.05 -4.24 14.53
N VAL A 106 -8.89 -4.85 14.73
CA VAL A 106 -8.56 -6.18 14.22
C VAL A 106 -8.46 -7.11 15.42
N ASP A 107 -9.50 -7.90 15.62
CA ASP A 107 -9.61 -8.82 16.74
C ASP A 107 -9.24 -10.23 16.27
N VAL A 108 -8.00 -10.61 16.55
CA VAL A 108 -7.44 -11.92 16.18
C VAL A 108 -8.15 -13.05 16.92
N ASP A 109 -8.47 -12.84 18.20
CA ASP A 109 -9.07 -13.86 19.07
C ASP A 109 -10.47 -14.26 18.59
N ASN A 110 -11.27 -13.27 18.16
CA ASN A 110 -12.59 -13.50 17.61
C ASN A 110 -12.60 -13.64 16.07
N SER A 111 -11.43 -13.54 15.42
CA SER A 111 -11.29 -13.54 13.96
C SER A 111 -12.21 -12.52 13.29
N THR A 112 -12.21 -11.27 13.76
CA THR A 112 -13.03 -10.20 13.17
C THR A 112 -12.20 -8.99 12.80
N VAL A 113 -12.61 -8.32 11.72
CA VAL A 113 -12.05 -7.04 11.29
C VAL A 113 -13.18 -6.03 11.17
N ASN A 114 -13.10 -4.98 11.96
CA ASN A 114 -14.04 -3.88 11.88
C ASN A 114 -13.56 -2.86 10.85
N VAL A 115 -14.50 -2.36 10.05
CA VAL A 115 -14.24 -1.33 9.05
C VAL A 115 -15.28 -0.24 9.20
N LYS A 116 -14.85 1.01 9.08
CA LYS A 116 -15.73 2.16 9.14
C LYS A 116 -15.94 2.71 7.74
N ILE A 117 -17.17 2.68 7.24
CA ILE A 117 -17.56 3.21 5.93
C ILE A 117 -18.08 4.63 6.09
N PHE A 118 -17.62 5.53 5.22
CA PHE A 118 -18.09 6.91 5.14
C PHE A 118 -18.95 7.05 3.88
N TRP A 119 -20.26 7.10 4.08
CA TRP A 119 -21.21 7.26 2.99
C TRP A 119 -21.21 8.69 2.47
N LYS A 120 -21.50 8.87 1.18
CA LYS A 120 -21.67 10.21 0.57
C LYS A 120 -22.74 11.07 1.25
N SER A 121 -23.68 10.43 1.96
CA SER A 121 -24.71 11.11 2.77
C SER A 121 -24.16 11.75 4.06
N GLY A 122 -22.88 11.55 4.39
CA GLY A 122 -22.28 11.95 5.67
C GLY A 122 -22.52 10.93 6.80
N LYS A 123 -23.36 9.90 6.58
CA LYS A 123 -23.53 8.80 7.53
C LYS A 123 -22.23 7.99 7.63
N GLN A 124 -21.90 7.60 8.85
CA GLN A 124 -20.82 6.65 9.12
C GLN A 124 -21.43 5.32 9.59
N GLU A 125 -20.86 4.21 9.12
CA GLU A 125 -21.34 2.86 9.45
C GLU A 125 -20.15 1.97 9.76
N VAL A 126 -20.22 1.25 10.87
CA VAL A 126 -19.25 0.19 11.17
C VAL A 126 -19.78 -1.10 10.57
N ARG A 127 -18.91 -1.83 9.88
CA ARG A 127 -19.15 -3.20 9.44
C ARG A 127 -18.10 -4.12 10.02
N THR A 128 -18.51 -5.33 10.34
CA THR A 128 -17.63 -6.39 10.83
C THR A 128 -17.47 -7.44 9.75
N ILE A 129 -16.22 -7.74 9.40
CA ILE A 129 -15.85 -8.76 8.42
C ILE A 129 -15.32 -9.97 9.19
N THR A 130 -15.91 -11.13 8.94
CA THR A 130 -15.51 -12.40 9.56
C THR A 130 -15.15 -13.38 8.44
N PRO A 131 -13.90 -13.88 8.38
CA PRO A 131 -13.57 -14.99 7.51
C PRO A 131 -14.24 -16.26 8.02
N THR A 132 -15.01 -16.88 7.15
CA THR A 132 -15.68 -18.14 7.44
C THR A 132 -14.79 -19.26 6.96
N LYS A 133 -14.27 -20.06 7.89
CA LYS A 133 -13.55 -21.30 7.55
C LYS A 133 -14.54 -22.27 6.94
N CYS A 134 -14.44 -22.49 5.64
CA CYS A 134 -15.19 -23.53 4.96
C CYS A 134 -14.54 -24.88 5.27
N GLY A 135 -15.15 -25.68 6.15
CA GLY A 135 -14.64 -27.02 6.51
C GLY A 135 -14.71 -28.05 5.37
N GLU A 136 -15.51 -27.79 4.32
CA GLU A 136 -15.77 -28.72 3.22
C GLU A 136 -15.70 -28.06 1.82
N CYS A 137 -15.26 -26.80 1.69
CA CYS A 137 -15.24 -26.13 0.39
C CYS A 137 -13.88 -26.32 -0.28
N ASP A 138 -13.88 -26.61 -1.58
CA ASP A 138 -12.73 -26.96 -2.45
C ASP A 138 -11.68 -25.83 -2.56
N GLY A 139 -11.02 -25.50 -1.46
CA GLY A 139 -9.93 -24.53 -1.39
C GLY A 139 -10.32 -23.05 -1.56
N THR A 140 -11.61 -22.72 -1.62
CA THR A 140 -12.08 -21.34 -1.72
C THR A 140 -12.59 -20.83 -0.37
N GLY A 141 -11.96 -19.78 0.16
CA GLY A 141 -12.39 -19.13 1.41
C GLY A 141 -13.73 -18.39 1.25
N ALA A 142 -14.36 -18.05 2.36
CA ALA A 142 -15.54 -17.20 2.39
C ALA A 142 -15.39 -16.12 3.45
N ILE A 143 -16.11 -15.01 3.30
CA ILE A 143 -16.27 -14.00 4.34
C ILE A 143 -17.76 -13.68 4.51
N THR A 144 -18.13 -13.33 5.72
CA THR A 144 -19.43 -12.73 6.03
C THR A 144 -19.18 -11.29 6.47
N ILE A 145 -19.95 -10.35 5.92
CA ILE A 145 -19.93 -8.94 6.32
C ILE A 145 -21.24 -8.64 7.05
N THR A 146 -21.13 -8.23 8.31
CA THR A 146 -22.26 -7.79 9.16
C THR A 146 -22.32 -6.28 9.18
N ALA A 147 -23.47 -5.70 8.81
CA ALA A 147 -23.73 -4.27 8.87
C ALA A 147 -24.16 -3.83 10.27
N ALA A 148 -24.18 -2.51 10.51
CA ALA A 148 -24.52 -1.93 11.81
C ALA A 148 -25.97 -2.24 12.29
N ASP A 149 -26.87 -2.62 11.39
CA ASP A 149 -28.24 -3.03 11.71
C ASP A 149 -28.36 -4.54 12.00
N GLY A 150 -27.25 -5.28 12.00
CA GLY A 150 -27.20 -6.73 12.20
C GLY A 150 -27.43 -7.53 10.92
N THR A 151 -27.70 -6.89 9.77
CA THR A 151 -27.86 -7.60 8.50
C THR A 151 -26.54 -8.20 8.06
N GLN A 152 -26.57 -9.46 7.65
CA GLN A 152 -25.39 -10.18 7.16
C GLN A 152 -25.46 -10.42 5.66
N ARG A 153 -24.28 -10.41 5.02
CA ARG A 153 -24.10 -10.88 3.64
C ARG A 153 -22.88 -11.76 3.53
N ASP A 154 -23.05 -12.87 2.83
CA ASP A 154 -21.97 -13.81 2.55
C ASP A 154 -21.32 -13.54 1.20
N TYR A 155 -20.02 -13.80 1.14
CA TYR A 155 -19.21 -13.64 -0.04
C TYR A 155 -18.29 -14.84 -0.25
N SER A 156 -18.19 -15.29 -1.50
CA SER A 156 -17.25 -16.33 -1.90
C SER A 156 -15.98 -15.73 -2.48
N PHE A 157 -14.84 -16.33 -2.14
CA PHE A 157 -13.55 -15.93 -2.66
C PHE A 157 -13.42 -16.28 -4.14
N ILE A 158 -12.99 -15.30 -4.95
CA ILE A 158 -12.69 -15.50 -6.37
C ILE A 158 -11.20 -15.64 -6.59
N ARG A 159 -10.41 -14.69 -6.05
CA ARG A 159 -8.94 -14.66 -6.16
C ARG A 159 -8.33 -13.62 -5.23
N LYS A 160 -7.02 -13.69 -5.03
CA LYS A 160 -6.26 -12.62 -4.37
C LYS A 160 -6.29 -11.34 -5.20
N VAL A 161 -6.14 -10.21 -4.52
CA VAL A 161 -6.00 -8.89 -5.13
C VAL A 161 -4.70 -8.86 -5.93
N SER A 162 -4.76 -8.50 -7.21
CA SER A 162 -3.58 -8.30 -8.04
C SER A 162 -3.12 -6.85 -7.98
N GLN A 163 -1.91 -6.57 -8.48
CA GLN A 163 -1.43 -5.20 -8.64
C GLN A 163 -2.36 -4.37 -9.53
N ASP A 164 -2.95 -4.97 -10.57
CA ASP A 164 -3.92 -4.29 -11.44
C ASP A 164 -5.19 -3.89 -10.70
N ASP A 165 -5.66 -4.70 -9.73
CA ASP A 165 -6.80 -4.31 -8.91
C ASP A 165 -6.47 -3.12 -8.01
N LEU A 166 -5.27 -3.09 -7.40
CA LEU A 166 -4.82 -1.96 -6.60
C LEU A 166 -4.72 -0.68 -7.43
N ASN A 167 -4.18 -0.81 -8.65
CA ASN A 167 -4.10 0.30 -9.61
C ASN A 167 -5.50 0.80 -9.99
N ARG A 168 -6.44 -0.12 -10.26
CA ARG A 168 -7.84 0.23 -10.58
C ARG A 168 -8.54 0.89 -9.40
N ILE A 169 -8.41 0.35 -8.18
CA ILE A 169 -9.01 0.91 -6.96
C ILE A 169 -8.46 2.31 -6.69
N GLY A 170 -7.16 2.52 -6.85
CA GLY A 170 -6.52 3.84 -6.75
C GLY A 170 -7.10 4.83 -7.78
N ALA A 171 -7.34 4.39 -9.01
CA ALA A 171 -7.98 5.21 -10.04
C ALA A 171 -9.44 5.56 -9.73
N LEU A 172 -10.18 4.67 -9.04
CA LEU A 172 -11.55 4.95 -8.61
C LEU A 172 -11.60 6.02 -7.49
N SER A 173 -10.58 6.09 -6.63
CA SER A 173 -10.44 7.16 -5.62
C SER A 173 -10.35 8.55 -6.25
N THR A 174 -9.80 8.66 -7.46
CA THR A 174 -9.69 9.91 -8.22
C THR A 174 -10.94 10.26 -9.04
N GLN A 175 -11.91 9.35 -9.16
CA GLN A 175 -13.14 9.54 -9.94
C GLN A 175 -14.31 10.13 -9.13
N VAL A 176 -14.16 10.27 -7.80
CA VAL A 176 -15.13 10.95 -6.91
C VAL A 176 -14.69 12.40 -6.67
N ALA A 177 -14.58 13.19 -7.73
CA ALA A 177 -14.56 14.65 -7.64
C ALA A 177 -15.87 15.16 -8.28
N PRO A 178 -16.74 15.86 -7.54
CA PRO A 178 -17.87 16.54 -8.15
C PRO A 178 -17.36 17.67 -9.06
N LEU A 179 -17.92 17.77 -10.26
CA LEU A 179 -17.97 19.02 -11.02
C LEU A 179 -18.77 20.05 -10.20
N ALA A 180 -18.11 21.02 -9.54
CA ALA A 180 -18.53 22.42 -9.31
C ALA A 180 -17.67 23.09 -8.18
N PRO A 181 -17.69 24.43 -8.07
CA PRO A 181 -16.56 25.33 -8.26
C PRO A 181 -15.68 25.52 -7.00
N ALA A 182 -14.49 26.08 -7.24
CA ALA A 182 -13.48 26.46 -6.25
C ALA A 182 -14.08 26.99 -4.94
N ALA A 183 -13.80 26.29 -3.85
CA ALA A 183 -13.87 26.83 -2.50
C ALA A 183 -12.62 26.38 -1.75
N ASP A 184 -11.82 27.39 -1.41
CA ASP A 184 -10.60 27.30 -0.61
C ASP A 184 -10.75 26.39 0.61
N GLN A 185 -9.88 25.39 0.70
CA GLN A 185 -9.54 24.71 1.95
C GLN A 185 -8.02 24.47 1.98
N PRO A 186 -7.40 24.49 3.17
CA PRO A 186 -6.21 25.31 3.41
C PRO A 186 -4.90 24.65 3.02
N GLN A 187 -4.04 25.44 2.37
CA GLN A 187 -2.61 25.15 2.22
C GLN A 187 -1.96 24.85 3.58
N PRO A 188 -1.02 23.89 3.65
CA PRO A 188 -0.06 23.87 4.73
C PRO A 188 0.71 25.19 4.70
N ASN A 189 0.84 25.82 5.86
CA ASN A 189 1.62 27.05 6.04
C ASN A 189 3.01 26.91 5.41
N ALA A 190 3.18 27.54 4.25
CA ALA A 190 4.42 28.10 3.78
C ALA A 190 4.16 29.59 3.54
N THR A 191 4.10 30.35 4.64
CA THR A 191 4.53 31.74 4.67
C THR A 191 6.05 31.65 4.53
N SER A 192 6.64 31.92 3.37
CA SER A 192 6.81 33.23 2.74
C SER A 192 7.30 33.04 1.29
N ASP A 193 6.98 33.98 0.41
CA ASP A 193 7.23 34.01 -1.05
C ASP A 193 6.33 33.15 -1.93
N ARG A 194 5.07 33.59 -2.05
CA ARG A 194 4.24 33.26 -3.22
C ARG A 194 4.59 34.25 -4.33
N GLY A 195 5.29 33.78 -5.36
CA GLY A 195 5.72 34.60 -6.49
C GLY A 195 6.64 33.86 -7.45
N ILE A 196 7.10 34.58 -8.48
CA ILE A 196 8.15 34.11 -9.38
C ILE A 196 9.49 34.20 -8.64
N VAL A 197 10.14 33.07 -8.45
CA VAL A 197 11.46 32.95 -7.82
C VAL A 197 12.43 32.25 -8.76
N ASP A 198 13.66 32.75 -8.81
CA ASP A 198 14.71 32.08 -9.57
C ASP A 198 15.32 30.95 -8.75
N MET A 199 15.37 29.75 -9.34
CA MET A 199 15.96 28.55 -8.76
C MET A 199 17.03 27.99 -9.70
N TYR A 200 17.97 27.22 -9.14
CA TYR A 200 19.01 26.53 -9.91
C TYR A 200 18.86 25.02 -9.76
N LEU A 201 19.02 24.29 -10.85
CA LEU A 201 19.01 22.83 -10.83
C LEU A 201 20.31 22.30 -10.24
N GLY A 202 20.32 21.74 -9.04
CA GLY A 202 21.52 21.16 -8.45
C GLY A 202 21.86 19.76 -8.97
N GLY A 203 22.89 19.63 -9.81
CA GLY A 203 23.55 18.35 -10.13
C GLY A 203 22.69 17.28 -10.84
N ILE A 204 21.42 17.55 -11.12
CA ILE A 204 20.48 16.67 -11.82
C ILE A 204 19.88 17.37 -13.03
N ASP A 205 19.72 16.62 -14.12
CA ASP A 205 18.95 17.07 -15.28
C ASP A 205 17.45 16.93 -14.98
N MET A 206 16.64 17.90 -15.40
CA MET A 206 15.21 17.90 -15.12
C MET A 206 14.35 17.88 -16.37
N ASN A 207 13.36 16.99 -16.35
CA ASN A 207 12.30 16.94 -17.36
C ASN A 207 11.36 18.13 -17.18
N MET A 208 11.32 19.03 -18.16
CA MET A 208 10.23 19.99 -18.30
C MET A 208 9.11 19.36 -19.12
N ARG A 209 7.87 19.50 -18.66
CA ARG A 209 6.71 18.84 -19.27
C ARG A 209 5.55 19.80 -19.58
N SER A 210 4.78 19.47 -20.61
CA SER A 210 3.49 20.09 -20.89
C SER A 210 2.39 19.27 -20.22
N CYS A 211 1.55 19.93 -19.44
CA CYS A 211 0.54 19.28 -18.62
C CYS A 211 -0.82 19.98 -18.85
N PRO A 212 -1.48 19.77 -20.00
CA PRO A 212 -2.81 20.35 -20.27
C PRO A 212 -3.91 19.72 -19.39
N GLY A 213 -3.63 18.61 -18.71
CA GLY A 213 -4.51 17.92 -17.76
C GLY A 213 -3.71 17.27 -16.63
N SER A 214 -4.11 16.05 -16.22
CA SER A 214 -3.42 15.26 -15.18
C SER A 214 -2.21 14.49 -15.68
N THR A 215 -2.04 14.38 -17.00
CA THR A 215 -0.90 13.73 -17.65
C THR A 215 0.03 14.77 -18.27
N CYS A 216 1.33 14.48 -18.18
CA CYS A 216 2.38 15.40 -18.58
C CYS A 216 3.28 14.79 -19.65
N ALA A 217 3.30 15.38 -20.84
CA ALA A 217 4.21 15.00 -21.94
C ALA A 217 5.54 15.73 -21.79
N ALA A 218 6.66 15.04 -22.04
CA ALA A 218 7.98 15.67 -22.00
C ALA A 218 8.11 16.72 -23.12
N LEU A 219 8.65 17.89 -22.79
CA LEU A 219 8.94 18.96 -23.73
C LEU A 219 10.44 18.98 -24.05
N LEU A 220 11.25 19.09 -23.01
CA LEU A 220 12.71 19.13 -23.10
C LEU A 220 13.32 18.72 -21.76
N ILE A 221 14.61 18.44 -21.80
CA ILE A 221 15.45 18.23 -20.62
C ILE A 221 16.23 19.52 -20.36
N VAL A 222 16.00 20.12 -19.19
CA VAL A 222 16.81 21.23 -18.71
C VAL A 222 18.07 20.64 -18.07
N PRO A 223 19.28 21.07 -18.53
CA PRO A 223 20.53 20.56 -18.01
C PRO A 223 20.70 20.88 -16.54
N LYS A 224 21.44 20.04 -15.83
CA LYS A 224 21.93 20.36 -14.47
C LYS A 224 22.67 21.70 -14.45
N ASP A 225 22.61 22.36 -13.31
CA ASP A 225 23.19 23.67 -13.01
C ASP A 225 22.57 24.85 -13.80
N SER A 226 21.51 24.62 -14.57
CA SER A 226 20.74 25.67 -15.22
C SER A 226 19.88 26.48 -14.24
N LYS A 227 19.74 27.78 -14.54
CA LYS A 227 18.80 28.69 -13.87
C LYS A 227 17.40 28.52 -14.46
N VAL A 228 16.38 28.50 -13.60
CA VAL A 228 14.98 28.43 -13.98
C VAL A 228 14.14 29.44 -13.18
N SER A 229 13.17 30.08 -13.81
CA SER A 229 12.22 30.97 -13.11
C SER A 229 10.96 30.21 -12.76
N VAL A 230 10.63 30.14 -11.48
CA VAL A 230 9.64 29.23 -10.90
C VAL A 230 8.48 30.01 -10.33
N ASP A 231 7.27 29.76 -10.82
CA ASP A 231 6.05 30.39 -10.30
C ASP A 231 5.41 29.50 -9.23
N THR A 232 5.79 29.72 -7.98
CA THR A 232 5.31 28.94 -6.84
C THR A 232 3.81 29.09 -6.58
N SER A 233 3.17 30.12 -7.15
CA SER A 233 1.73 30.33 -7.04
C SER A 233 0.91 29.32 -7.86
N THR A 234 1.52 28.68 -8.87
CA THR A 234 0.83 27.73 -9.75
C THR A 234 0.99 26.28 -9.30
N MET A 235 1.52 26.03 -8.10
CA MET A 235 1.82 24.67 -7.66
C MET A 235 0.57 23.78 -7.65
N ARG A 236 0.67 22.60 -8.25
CA ARG A 236 -0.42 21.61 -8.30
C ARG A 236 0.13 20.19 -8.25
N ASN A 237 -0.67 19.25 -7.78
CA ASN A 237 -0.30 17.85 -7.81
C ASN A 237 -0.56 17.26 -9.19
N VAL A 238 0.43 16.55 -9.74
CA VAL A 238 0.32 15.80 -10.99
C VAL A 238 0.62 14.35 -10.68
N THR A 239 -0.19 13.46 -11.27
CA THR A 239 0.04 12.02 -11.21
C THR A 239 1.12 11.64 -12.22
N GLU A 240 2.31 11.25 -11.73
CA GLU A 240 3.37 10.72 -12.60
C GLU A 240 2.99 9.36 -13.18
N SER A 241 3.73 8.87 -14.18
CA SER A 241 3.55 7.52 -14.74
C SER A 241 3.72 6.41 -13.68
N SER A 242 4.35 6.73 -12.54
CA SER A 242 4.46 5.87 -11.35
C SER A 242 3.18 5.82 -10.49
N GLY A 243 2.16 6.62 -10.81
CA GLY A 243 0.94 6.78 -10.01
C GLY A 243 1.10 7.69 -8.80
N THR A 244 2.33 8.13 -8.49
CA THR A 244 2.58 9.05 -7.37
C THR A 244 2.15 10.46 -7.74
N ASN A 245 1.31 11.07 -6.89
CA ASN A 245 1.04 12.49 -6.95
C ASN A 245 2.23 13.25 -6.38
N THR A 246 2.98 13.89 -7.25
CA THR A 246 4.08 14.77 -6.87
C THR A 246 3.62 16.23 -7.06
N PRO A 247 4.13 17.18 -6.27
CA PRO A 247 3.85 18.59 -6.51
C PRO A 247 4.63 19.04 -7.75
N TRP A 248 3.96 19.69 -8.69
CA TRP A 248 4.56 20.29 -9.89
C TRP A 248 4.32 21.79 -9.88
N VAL A 249 5.29 22.51 -10.39
CA VAL A 249 5.28 23.97 -10.44
C VAL A 249 5.52 24.43 -11.89
N ARG A 250 4.96 25.58 -12.27
CA ARG A 250 5.21 26.16 -13.57
C ARG A 250 6.58 26.80 -13.57
N VAL A 251 7.34 26.54 -14.61
CA VAL A 251 8.71 26.97 -14.78
C VAL A 251 8.88 27.60 -16.15
N THR A 252 9.60 28.70 -16.21
CA THR A 252 10.09 29.32 -17.45
C THR A 252 11.60 29.15 -17.51
N TYR A 253 12.09 28.69 -18.67
CA TYR A 253 13.49 28.39 -18.91
C TYR A 253 13.96 29.01 -20.22
N GLU A 254 15.16 29.57 -20.22
CA GLU A 254 15.87 30.07 -21.39
C GLU A 254 17.31 29.58 -21.30
N GLY A 255 17.79 28.91 -22.35
CA GLY A 255 19.15 28.37 -22.39
C GLY A 255 19.30 27.14 -23.28
N ALA A 256 20.43 26.47 -23.13
CA ALA A 256 20.70 25.23 -23.86
C ALA A 256 19.89 24.06 -23.27
N TYR A 257 19.46 23.12 -24.10
CA TYR A 257 18.66 21.96 -23.65
C TYR A 257 18.95 20.70 -24.47
N CYS A 258 18.47 19.56 -23.98
CA CYS A 258 18.40 18.30 -24.72
C CYS A 258 16.94 17.92 -25.00
N MET A 259 16.69 17.23 -26.10
CA MET A 259 15.44 16.53 -26.32
C MET A 259 15.35 15.29 -25.43
N PRO A 260 14.14 14.85 -25.02
CA PRO A 260 13.99 13.67 -24.17
C PRO A 260 14.67 12.40 -24.72
N GLU A 261 14.77 12.27 -26.04
CA GLU A 261 15.38 11.15 -26.74
C GLU A 261 16.92 11.18 -26.71
N GLU A 262 17.52 12.34 -26.41
CA GLU A 262 18.97 12.55 -26.35
C GLU A 262 19.54 12.34 -24.94
N LEU A 263 18.69 12.01 -23.96
CA LEU A 263 19.10 11.81 -22.58
C LEU A 263 19.86 10.48 -22.43
N ASP A 264 21.17 10.57 -22.26
CA ASP A 264 22.01 9.42 -21.94
C ASP A 264 21.95 9.09 -20.44
N GLN A 265 21.73 7.81 -20.11
CA GLN A 265 21.55 7.38 -18.71
C GLN A 265 22.86 7.40 -17.89
N GLN A 266 24.03 7.47 -18.54
CA GLN A 266 25.34 7.45 -17.87
C GLN A 266 25.95 8.84 -17.73
N THR A 267 25.76 9.70 -18.73
CA THR A 267 26.41 11.00 -18.86
C THR A 267 25.45 12.18 -18.62
N GLY A 268 24.14 11.93 -18.71
CA GLY A 268 23.10 12.95 -18.56
C GLY A 268 22.89 13.75 -19.85
N CYS A 269 22.26 14.91 -19.72
CA CYS A 269 22.01 15.81 -20.85
C CYS A 269 23.30 16.49 -21.31
N THR A 270 23.68 16.26 -22.58
CA THR A 270 24.71 17.02 -23.30
C THR A 270 24.01 17.96 -24.27
N PRO A 271 23.87 19.26 -23.96
CA PRO A 271 22.98 20.15 -24.72
C PRO A 271 23.42 20.31 -26.17
N SER A 272 22.52 20.00 -27.10
CA SER A 272 22.70 20.15 -28.55
C SER A 272 21.77 21.23 -29.15
N HIS A 273 20.81 21.72 -28.36
CA HIS A 273 19.82 22.72 -28.76
C HIS A 273 19.86 23.97 -27.88
N GLY A 274 19.33 25.08 -28.38
CA GLY A 274 19.15 26.32 -27.63
C GLY A 274 17.72 26.84 -27.80
N THR A 275 17.17 27.44 -26.75
CA THR A 275 15.85 28.09 -26.85
C THR A 275 15.96 29.40 -27.63
N GLU A 276 15.17 29.58 -28.69
CA GLU A 276 15.07 30.87 -29.41
C GLU A 276 14.24 31.92 -28.64
N ALA A 277 13.40 31.47 -27.70
CA ALA A 277 12.62 32.28 -26.79
C ALA A 277 12.36 31.49 -25.48
N PRO A 278 12.03 32.16 -24.36
CA PRO A 278 11.76 31.47 -23.09
C PRO A 278 10.67 30.42 -23.23
N VAL A 279 10.98 29.18 -22.85
CA VAL A 279 10.05 28.05 -22.91
C VAL A 279 9.42 27.87 -21.54
N THR A 280 8.10 27.70 -21.52
CA THR A 280 7.35 27.51 -20.27
C THR A 280 6.79 26.10 -20.20
N GLY A 281 6.94 25.45 -19.05
CA GLY A 281 6.41 24.12 -18.79
C GLY A 281 6.26 23.86 -17.30
N TRP A 282 6.17 22.59 -16.95
CA TRP A 282 5.98 22.13 -15.57
C TRP A 282 7.14 21.24 -15.16
N MET A 283 7.56 21.36 -13.91
CA MET A 283 8.58 20.50 -13.30
C MET A 283 8.12 19.99 -11.94
N ASN A 284 8.55 18.79 -11.56
CA ASN A 284 8.34 18.24 -10.23
C ASN A 284 9.06 19.11 -9.19
N TYR A 285 8.29 19.79 -8.35
CA TYR A 285 8.76 20.74 -7.35
C TYR A 285 9.57 20.06 -6.23
N THR A 286 9.22 18.83 -5.83
CA THR A 286 10.02 18.08 -4.84
C THR A 286 11.44 17.84 -5.35
N ARG A 287 11.59 17.49 -6.64
CA ARG A 287 12.91 17.29 -7.25
C ARG A 287 13.67 18.59 -7.39
N LEU A 288 12.97 19.67 -7.77
CA LEU A 288 13.52 21.01 -7.86
C LEU A 288 14.08 21.50 -6.51
N MET A 289 13.34 21.25 -5.42
CA MET A 289 13.72 21.60 -4.05
C MET A 289 14.78 20.67 -3.45
N SER A 290 14.90 19.43 -3.94
CA SER A 290 15.95 18.49 -3.51
C SER A 290 17.34 18.81 -4.08
N ALA A 291 17.40 19.81 -4.96
CA ALA A 291 18.60 20.22 -5.67
C ALA A 291 19.07 21.65 -5.31
N PRO A 292 19.09 22.10 -4.03
CA PRO A 292 19.47 23.47 -3.73
C PRO A 292 21.00 23.61 -3.74
N ARG A 293 21.52 24.51 -4.58
CA ARG A 293 22.79 25.19 -4.27
C ARG A 293 22.49 26.61 -3.79
N PRO A 294 23.31 27.16 -2.87
CA PRO A 294 23.21 28.58 -2.51
C PRO A 294 23.38 29.45 -3.76
N GLN A 295 22.57 30.49 -3.87
CA GLN A 295 22.73 31.55 -4.88
C GLN A 295 24.19 32.02 -4.85
N GLN A 296 24.90 31.92 -5.99
CA GLN A 296 26.19 32.57 -6.19
C GLN A 296 25.97 33.88 -6.93
#